data_AF-A0AAU4BLQ5-F1
#
_entry.id   AF-A0AAU4BLQ5-F1
#
_cell.length_a   1.000
_cell.length_b   1.000
_cell.length_c   1.000
_cell.angle_alpha   90.00
_cell.angle_beta   90.00
_cell.angle_gamma   90.00
#
_symmetry.space_group_name_H-M   'P 1'
#
loop_
_entity.id
_entity.type
_entity.pdbx_description
1 polymer ?
#
loop_
_entity_poly.entity_id
_entity_poly.type
_entity_poly.pdbx_seq_one_letter_code
_entity_poly.pdbx_strand_id
1 'polypeptide(L)'
;MTITDEQVALLQAQLAGRVDEYRRLLDQIDKERANVGYDALVSAGFFEAARRRFITDGKPAGDAEVVQYVADVRRRTDSSADKIDPDIAERSINFVLGKLPFGANDDIDGNAGFQVKLLLLAAFVGEEQFNDAELDTFMARVRELAEESLS
;
A
#
# COMPACT_ATOMS: atom_id res chain seq x y z
N MET A 1 -11.39 11.31 -10.67
CA MET A 1 -11.56 12.17 -9.46
C MET A 1 -10.22 12.79 -9.13
N THR A 2 -10.15 14.03 -8.63
CA THR A 2 -8.87 14.66 -8.26
C THR A 2 -8.47 14.28 -6.83
N ILE A 3 -7.26 13.76 -6.66
CA ILE A 3 -6.68 13.49 -5.34
C ILE A 3 -6.19 14.81 -4.74
N THR A 4 -6.48 15.06 -3.46
CA THR A 4 -6.09 16.33 -2.82
C THR A 4 -4.66 16.29 -2.30
N ASP A 5 -4.03 17.46 -2.17
CA ASP A 5 -2.66 17.57 -1.65
C ASP A 5 -2.59 17.13 -0.18
N GLU A 6 -3.66 17.31 0.61
CA GLU A 6 -3.72 16.82 1.99
C GLU A 6 -3.72 15.28 2.07
N GLN A 7 -4.39 14.60 1.13
CA GLN A 7 -4.40 13.13 1.06
C GLN A 7 -3.01 12.59 0.70
N VAL A 8 -2.31 13.25 -0.22
CA VAL A 8 -0.92 12.92 -0.59
C VAL A 8 0.00 13.14 0.60
N ALA A 9 -0.09 14.31 1.26
CA ALA A 9 0.72 14.64 2.43
C ALA A 9 0.49 13.66 3.59
N LEU A 10 -0.76 13.23 3.82
CA LEU A 10 -1.09 12.23 4.83
C LEU A 10 -0.36 10.90 4.58
N LEU A 11 -0.47 10.36 3.37
CA LEU A 11 0.21 9.10 3.03
C LEU A 11 1.73 9.27 3.08
N GLN A 12 2.27 10.36 2.57
CA GLN A 12 3.71 10.62 2.60
C GLN A 12 4.25 10.71 4.03
N ALA A 13 3.54 11.37 4.94
CA ALA A 13 3.93 11.45 6.35
C ALA A 13 3.93 10.06 7.01
N GLN A 14 2.94 9.22 6.69
CA GLN A 14 2.88 7.83 7.15
C GLN A 14 4.09 7.03 6.66
N LEU A 15 4.42 7.10 5.37
CA LEU A 15 5.50 6.32 4.76
C LEU A 15 6.90 6.80 5.15
N ALA A 16 7.05 8.08 5.43
CA ALA A 16 8.27 8.67 5.98
C ALA A 16 8.48 8.37 7.49
N GLY A 17 7.54 7.69 8.15
CA GLY A 17 7.60 7.45 9.59
C GLY A 17 7.43 8.72 10.44
N ARG A 18 6.86 9.80 9.88
CA ARG A 18 6.62 11.08 10.55
C ARG A 18 5.33 11.01 11.39
N VAL A 19 5.36 10.20 12.44
CA VAL A 19 4.16 9.82 13.24
C VAL A 19 3.35 11.00 13.75
N ASP A 20 4.00 12.05 14.25
CA ASP A 20 3.30 13.23 14.80
C ASP A 20 2.63 14.07 13.70
N GLU A 21 3.26 14.14 12.53
CA GLU A 21 2.68 14.81 11.36
C GLU A 21 1.51 14.02 10.79
N TYR A 22 1.68 12.70 10.67
CA TYR A 22 0.61 11.79 10.24
C TYR A 22 -0.63 11.93 11.13
N ARG A 23 -0.48 11.91 12.46
CA ARG A 23 -1.60 12.07 13.40
C ARG A 23 -2.31 13.41 13.22
N ARG A 24 -1.53 14.49 13.11
CA ARG A 24 -2.06 15.84 12.91
C ARG A 24 -2.88 15.95 11.62
N LEU A 25 -2.38 15.36 10.53
CA LEU A 25 -3.06 15.36 9.24
C LEU A 25 -4.30 14.45 9.24
N LEU A 26 -4.24 13.31 9.93
CA LEU A 26 -5.35 12.38 10.07
C LEU A 26 -6.55 13.01 10.79
N ASP A 27 -6.29 13.86 11.79
CA ASP A 27 -7.32 14.60 12.51
C ASP A 27 -7.97 15.73 11.68
N GLN A 28 -7.31 16.17 10.61
CA GLN A 28 -7.78 17.24 9.72
C GLN A 28 -8.57 16.72 8.53
N ILE A 29 -8.43 15.43 8.20
CA ILE A 29 -9.16 14.79 7.12
C ILE A 29 -10.58 14.42 7.57
N ASP A 30 -11.58 14.87 6.79
CA ASP A 30 -12.97 14.53 6.99
C ASP A 30 -13.18 13.01 6.74
N LYS A 31 -13.33 12.26 7.83
CA LYS A 31 -13.49 10.80 7.83
C LYS A 31 -14.73 10.32 7.05
N GLU A 32 -15.74 11.18 6.86
CA GLU A 32 -16.95 10.84 6.12
C GLU A 32 -16.83 11.15 4.61
N ARG A 33 -15.96 12.08 4.21
CA ARG A 33 -15.74 12.47 2.80
C ARG A 33 -14.45 11.96 2.16
N ALA A 34 -13.49 11.46 2.92
CA ALA A 34 -12.14 11.13 2.41
C ALA A 34 -11.91 9.68 1.97
N ASN A 35 -12.91 8.80 2.03
CA ASN A 35 -12.66 7.36 1.94
C ASN A 35 -12.36 6.79 0.53
N VAL A 36 -12.61 7.52 -0.56
CA VAL A 36 -12.33 6.98 -1.92
C VAL A 36 -10.94 7.38 -2.42
N GLY A 37 -10.59 8.66 -2.34
CA GLY A 37 -9.29 9.14 -2.81
C GLY A 37 -8.10 8.61 -2.00
N TYR A 38 -8.24 8.53 -0.67
CA TYR A 38 -7.19 7.99 0.17
C TYR A 38 -7.02 6.48 0.02
N ASP A 39 -8.11 5.72 -0.14
CA ASP A 39 -8.03 4.29 -0.47
C ASP A 39 -7.40 4.06 -1.85
N ALA A 40 -7.74 4.87 -2.85
CA ALA A 40 -7.10 4.82 -4.16
C ALA A 40 -5.60 5.10 -4.08
N LEU A 41 -5.16 6.06 -3.27
CA LEU A 41 -3.73 6.33 -3.02
C LEU A 41 -3.02 5.13 -2.36
N VAL A 42 -3.61 4.55 -1.32
CA VAL A 42 -3.03 3.38 -0.64
C VAL A 42 -2.97 2.18 -1.58
N SER A 43 -4.03 1.94 -2.35
CA SER A 43 -4.07 0.87 -3.35
C SER A 43 -3.05 1.11 -4.46
N ALA A 44 -2.96 2.32 -5.03
CA ALA A 44 -1.97 2.65 -6.05
C ALA A 44 -0.53 2.49 -5.53
N GLY A 45 -0.25 2.97 -4.31
CA GLY A 45 1.04 2.82 -3.65
C GLY A 45 1.41 1.36 -3.45
N PHE A 46 0.47 0.55 -2.94
CA PHE A 46 0.66 -0.88 -2.78
C PHE A 46 0.96 -1.57 -4.12
N PHE A 47 0.20 -1.29 -5.18
CA PHE A 47 0.41 -1.87 -6.51
C PHE A 47 1.79 -1.53 -7.07
N GLU A 48 2.17 -0.25 -7.01
CA GLU A 48 3.46 0.23 -7.50
C GLU A 48 4.62 -0.41 -6.73
N ALA A 49 4.56 -0.40 -5.40
CA ALA A 49 5.60 -0.98 -4.55
C ALA A 49 5.71 -2.51 -4.72
N ALA A 50 4.59 -3.22 -4.74
CA ALA A 50 4.57 -4.67 -4.96
C ALA A 50 5.11 -5.04 -6.35
N ARG A 51 4.76 -4.26 -7.38
CA ARG A 51 5.30 -4.45 -8.74
C ARG A 51 6.81 -4.27 -8.77
N ARG A 52 7.34 -3.20 -8.16
CA ARG A 52 8.80 -2.97 -8.07
C ARG A 52 9.52 -4.11 -7.36
N ARG A 53 8.92 -4.62 -6.28
CA ARG A 53 9.52 -5.65 -5.41
C ARG A 53 9.51 -7.05 -6.01
N PHE A 54 8.44 -7.42 -6.72
CA PHE A 54 8.18 -8.80 -7.12
C PHE A 54 8.15 -9.03 -8.63
N ILE A 55 8.33 -7.99 -9.46
CA ILE A 55 8.48 -8.14 -10.91
C ILE A 55 9.86 -7.66 -11.31
N THR A 56 10.73 -8.62 -11.66
CA THR A 56 12.09 -8.36 -12.15
C THR A 56 12.20 -8.83 -13.59
N ASP A 57 12.69 -7.96 -14.48
CA ASP A 57 12.81 -8.25 -15.93
C ASP A 57 11.50 -8.78 -16.56
N GLY A 58 10.36 -8.25 -16.09
CA GLY A 58 9.02 -8.66 -16.55
C GLY A 58 8.56 -10.03 -16.05
N LYS A 59 9.30 -10.66 -15.14
CA LYS A 59 8.96 -11.97 -14.57
C LYS A 59 8.43 -11.80 -13.14
N PRO A 60 7.21 -12.29 -12.84
CA PRO A 60 6.69 -12.27 -11.49
C PRO A 60 7.42 -13.29 -10.61
N ALA A 61 7.64 -12.94 -9.36
CA ALA A 61 8.17 -13.82 -8.31
C ALA A 61 7.32 -15.08 -8.14
N GLY A 62 7.93 -16.17 -7.66
CA GLY A 62 7.23 -17.42 -7.35
C GLY A 62 6.40 -17.32 -6.06
N ASP A 63 5.45 -18.25 -5.87
CA ASP A 63 4.54 -18.23 -4.71
C ASP A 63 5.29 -18.36 -3.38
N ALA A 64 6.33 -19.20 -3.34
CA ALA A 64 7.17 -19.36 -2.15
C ALA A 64 7.87 -18.06 -1.73
N GLU A 65 8.23 -17.19 -2.68
CA GLU A 65 8.83 -15.89 -2.37
C GLU A 65 7.80 -14.95 -1.75
N VAL A 66 6.57 -14.93 -2.25
CA VAL A 66 5.47 -14.14 -1.69
C VAL A 66 5.14 -14.59 -0.27
N VAL A 67 4.98 -15.91 -0.05
CA VAL A 67 4.71 -16.49 1.28
C VAL A 67 5.83 -16.14 2.25
N GLN A 68 7.09 -16.30 1.84
CA GLN A 68 8.25 -15.99 2.68
C GLN A 68 8.29 -14.50 3.04
N TYR A 69 8.03 -13.62 2.08
CA TYR A 69 7.97 -12.18 2.32
C TYR A 69 6.90 -11.81 3.34
N VAL A 70 5.66 -12.30 3.16
CA VAL A 70 4.54 -12.03 4.08
C VAL A 70 4.87 -12.55 5.48
N ALA A 71 5.46 -13.74 5.60
CA ALA A 71 5.91 -14.27 6.88
C ALA A 71 6.98 -13.37 7.54
N ASP A 72 7.91 -12.83 6.78
CA ASP A 72 8.97 -11.96 7.30
C ASP A 72 8.46 -10.57 7.70
N VAL A 73 7.51 -9.98 6.95
CA VAL A 73 6.82 -8.75 7.37
C VAL A 73 6.04 -8.98 8.68
N ARG A 74 5.28 -10.08 8.78
CA ARG A 74 4.52 -10.43 9.99
C ARG A 74 5.41 -10.59 11.21
N ARG A 75 6.58 -11.22 11.04
CA ARG A 75 7.57 -11.43 12.11
C ARG A 75 8.19 -10.13 12.63
N ARG A 76 8.44 -9.16 11.75
CA ARG A 76 9.04 -7.86 12.12
C ARG A 76 8.06 -6.91 12.81
N THR A 77 6.77 -7.18 12.70
CA THR A 77 5.73 -6.31 13.25
C THR A 77 5.41 -6.72 14.70
N ASP A 78 6.36 -6.51 15.62
CA ASP A 78 6.36 -6.99 17.02
C ASP A 78 5.15 -6.53 17.88
N SER A 79 4.34 -5.57 17.43
CA SER A 79 3.12 -5.12 18.13
C SER A 79 1.81 -5.43 17.40
N SER A 80 1.87 -6.13 16.27
CA SER A 80 0.73 -6.24 15.34
C SER A 80 0.67 -7.55 14.56
N ALA A 81 1.23 -8.64 15.08
CA ALA A 81 1.16 -9.96 14.44
C ALA A 81 -0.28 -10.39 14.06
N ASP A 82 -1.29 -9.78 14.71
CA ASP A 82 -2.73 -9.95 14.45
C ASP A 82 -3.32 -9.01 13.36
N LYS A 83 -2.55 -8.10 12.76
CA LYS A 83 -3.08 -7.10 11.80
C LYS A 83 -2.82 -7.39 10.32
N ILE A 84 -1.87 -8.27 10.00
CA ILE A 84 -1.64 -8.71 8.62
C ILE A 84 -2.15 -10.14 8.51
N ASP A 85 -3.38 -10.25 8.01
CA ASP A 85 -3.92 -11.52 7.56
C ASP A 85 -3.08 -12.01 6.37
N PRO A 86 -2.39 -13.17 6.50
CA PRO A 86 -1.51 -13.67 5.44
C PRO A 86 -2.28 -14.02 4.17
N ASP A 87 -3.52 -14.51 4.27
CA ASP A 87 -4.32 -14.89 3.11
C ASP A 87 -4.70 -13.64 2.31
N ILE A 88 -5.12 -12.56 2.99
CA ILE A 88 -5.41 -11.27 2.34
C ILE A 88 -4.13 -10.69 1.71
N ALA A 89 -3.00 -10.77 2.41
CA ALA A 89 -1.73 -10.23 1.95
C ALA A 89 -1.21 -10.95 0.71
N GLU A 90 -1.15 -12.28 0.75
CA GLU A 90 -0.66 -13.12 -0.34
C GLU A 90 -1.58 -13.02 -1.56
N ARG A 91 -2.91 -13.01 -1.37
CA ARG A 91 -3.88 -12.78 -2.46
C ARG A 91 -3.71 -11.41 -3.08
N SER A 92 -3.54 -10.36 -2.27
CA SER A 92 -3.34 -9.00 -2.78
C SER A 92 -2.06 -8.89 -3.61
N ILE A 93 -0.95 -9.50 -3.17
CA ILE A 93 0.31 -9.51 -3.95
C ILE A 93 0.14 -10.35 -5.22
N ASN A 94 -0.40 -11.56 -5.13
CA ASN A 94 -0.57 -12.43 -6.29
C ASN A 94 -1.54 -11.84 -7.33
N PHE A 95 -2.51 -11.03 -6.92
CA PHE A 95 -3.34 -10.23 -7.82
C PHE A 95 -2.50 -9.20 -8.60
N VAL A 96 -1.62 -8.45 -7.93
CA VAL A 96 -0.69 -7.51 -8.60
C VAL A 96 0.22 -8.24 -9.60
N LEU A 97 0.63 -9.47 -9.27
CA LEU A 97 1.47 -10.31 -10.15
C LEU A 97 0.70 -10.94 -11.32
N GLY A 98 -0.61 -10.69 -11.45
CA GLY A 98 -1.43 -11.25 -12.51
C GLY A 98 -1.66 -12.77 -12.40
N LYS A 99 -1.44 -13.34 -11.20
CA LYS A 99 -1.63 -14.79 -10.95
C LYS A 99 -3.06 -15.14 -10.55
N LEU A 100 -3.86 -14.14 -10.18
CA LEU A 100 -5.25 -14.30 -9.78
C LEU A 100 -6.18 -13.58 -10.77
N PRO A 101 -7.38 -14.10 -11.01
CA PRO A 101 -8.34 -13.47 -11.91
C PRO A 101 -8.88 -12.15 -11.34
N PHE A 102 -9.52 -11.36 -12.21
CA PHE A 102 -10.36 -10.25 -11.77
C PHE A 102 -11.45 -10.75 -10.81
N GLY A 103 -11.74 -9.97 -9.78
CA GLY A 103 -12.70 -10.33 -8.73
C GLY A 103 -12.15 -11.29 -7.66
N ALA A 104 -10.89 -11.72 -7.76
CA ALA A 104 -10.27 -12.61 -6.78
C ALA A 104 -10.07 -11.98 -5.38
N ASN A 105 -10.52 -10.75 -5.16
CA ASN A 105 -10.50 -10.07 -3.87
C ASN A 105 -11.89 -9.52 -3.47
N ASP A 106 -12.97 -9.87 -4.19
CA ASP A 106 -14.31 -9.30 -3.99
C ASP A 106 -14.97 -9.77 -2.68
N ASP A 107 -14.54 -10.92 -2.14
CA ASP A 107 -14.94 -11.48 -0.85
C ASP A 107 -14.16 -10.89 0.33
N ILE A 108 -13.12 -10.08 0.08
CA ILE A 108 -12.32 -9.45 1.11
C ILE A 108 -13.06 -8.22 1.64
N ASP A 109 -13.25 -8.15 2.96
CA ASP A 109 -13.78 -6.94 3.60
C ASP A 109 -12.93 -5.72 3.24
N GLY A 110 -13.57 -4.65 2.79
CA GLY A 110 -12.86 -3.46 2.26
C GLY A 110 -11.93 -2.82 3.29
N ASN A 111 -12.32 -2.79 4.58
CA ASN A 111 -11.47 -2.25 5.63
C ASN A 111 -10.30 -3.19 5.93
N ALA A 112 -10.51 -4.51 5.98
CA ALA A 112 -9.43 -5.48 6.12
C ALA A 112 -8.42 -5.40 4.96
N GLY A 113 -8.91 -5.33 3.72
CA GLY A 113 -8.09 -5.17 2.51
C GLY A 113 -7.29 -3.86 2.53
N PHE A 114 -7.92 -2.74 2.89
CA PHE A 114 -7.25 -1.46 3.04
C PHE A 114 -6.13 -1.51 4.08
N GLN A 115 -6.42 -2.05 5.28
CA GLN A 115 -5.44 -2.14 6.37
C GLN A 115 -4.22 -2.99 5.97
N VAL A 116 -4.44 -4.14 5.34
CA VAL A 116 -3.35 -5.00 4.87
C VAL A 116 -2.50 -4.29 3.82
N LYS A 117 -3.11 -3.64 2.83
CA LYS A 117 -2.37 -2.87 1.80
C LYS A 117 -1.55 -1.75 2.42
N LEU A 118 -2.09 -1.00 3.37
CA LEU A 118 -1.38 0.09 4.05
C LEU A 118 -0.16 -0.43 4.82
N LEU A 119 -0.30 -1.55 5.53
CA LEU A 119 0.81 -2.16 6.28
C LEU A 119 1.89 -2.72 5.36
N LEU A 120 1.51 -3.41 4.28
CA LEU A 120 2.46 -3.91 3.28
C LEU A 120 3.16 -2.77 2.56
N LEU A 121 2.45 -1.69 2.21
CA LEU A 121 3.04 -0.50 1.61
C LEU A 121 4.11 0.11 2.52
N ALA A 122 3.81 0.27 3.81
CA ALA A 122 4.80 0.75 4.78
C ALA A 122 6.02 -0.18 4.88
N ALA A 123 5.81 -1.50 4.80
CA ALA A 123 6.89 -2.47 4.81
C ALA A 123 7.78 -2.38 3.55
N PHE A 124 7.19 -2.27 2.36
CA PHE A 124 7.94 -2.09 1.11
C PHE A 124 8.78 -0.82 1.14
N VAL A 125 8.17 0.31 1.51
CA VAL A 125 8.89 1.60 1.57
C VAL A 125 9.98 1.60 2.63
N GLY A 126 9.74 0.98 3.79
CA GLY A 126 10.74 0.84 4.84
C GLY A 126 11.96 0.00 4.42
N GLU A 127 11.77 -0.96 3.50
CA GLU A 127 12.87 -1.75 2.92
C GLU A 127 13.64 -1.00 1.83
N GLU A 128 12.95 -0.19 1.01
CA GLU A 128 13.61 0.62 -0.03
C GLU A 128 14.44 1.77 0.55
N GLN A 129 14.17 2.19 1.80
CA GLN A 129 14.92 3.24 2.51
C GLN A 129 15.05 4.54 1.70
N PHE A 130 13.95 4.98 1.09
CA PHE A 130 13.92 6.21 0.32
C PHE A 130 14.46 7.41 1.11
N ASN A 131 15.28 8.23 0.44
CA ASN A 131 15.46 9.62 0.87
C ASN A 131 14.23 10.46 0.52
N ASP A 132 14.17 11.70 1.03
CA ASP A 132 13.00 12.58 0.84
C ASP A 132 12.63 12.78 -0.64
N ALA A 133 13.62 12.98 -1.52
CA ALA A 133 13.39 13.21 -2.94
C ALA A 133 12.91 11.94 -3.69
N GLU A 134 13.41 10.77 -3.28
CA GLU A 134 12.95 9.48 -3.81
C GLU A 134 11.50 9.20 -3.36
N LEU A 135 11.17 9.49 -2.11
CA LEU A 135 9.81 9.36 -1.59
C LEU A 135 8.86 10.35 -2.29
N ASP A 136 9.27 11.59 -2.55
CA ASP A 136 8.49 12.56 -3.34
C ASP A 136 8.21 12.03 -4.75
N THR A 137 9.22 11.47 -5.41
CA THR A 137 9.10 10.88 -6.74
C THR A 137 8.15 9.68 -6.74
N PHE A 138 8.26 8.81 -5.73
CA PHE A 138 7.34 7.71 -5.52
C PHE A 138 5.90 8.22 -5.33
N MET A 139 5.69 9.20 -4.46
CA MET A 139 4.37 9.77 -4.17
C MET A 139 3.73 10.45 -5.39
N ALA A 140 4.52 11.11 -6.24
CA ALA A 140 4.03 11.67 -7.50
C ALA A 140 3.48 10.58 -8.43
N ARG A 141 4.20 9.45 -8.55
CA ARG A 141 3.73 8.30 -9.34
C ARG A 141 2.47 7.66 -8.74
N VAL A 142 2.42 7.54 -7.41
CA VAL A 142 1.25 7.01 -6.69
C VAL A 142 0.01 7.88 -6.93
N ARG A 143 0.15 9.21 -6.89
CA ARG A 143 -0.95 10.14 -7.19
C ARG A 143 -1.48 9.95 -8.60
N GLU A 144 -0.60 9.92 -9.60
CA GLU A 144 -0.96 9.72 -11.00
C GLU A 144 -1.78 8.43 -11.18
N LEU A 145 -1.27 7.31 -10.66
CA LEU A 145 -1.96 6.01 -10.72
C LEU A 145 -3.32 6.02 -10.01
N ALA A 146 -3.42 6.69 -8.85
CA ALA A 146 -4.67 6.82 -8.12
C ALA A 146 -5.71 7.63 -8.92
N GLU A 147 -5.30 8.74 -9.53
CA GLU A 147 -6.19 9.58 -10.36
C GLU A 147 -6.67 8.83 -11.60
N GLU A 148 -5.80 8.07 -12.28
CA GLU A 148 -6.15 7.17 -13.39
C GLU A 148 -7.17 6.11 -12.99
N SER A 149 -7.04 5.53 -11.79
CA SER A 149 -7.98 4.51 -11.32
C SER A 149 -9.39 5.05 -11.02
N LEU A 150 -9.51 6.37 -10.84
CA LEU A 150 -10.75 7.07 -10.49
C LEU A 150 -11.33 7.89 -11.66
N SER A 151 -10.76 7.76 -12.86
CA SER A 151 -11.24 8.42 -14.10
C SER A 151 -12.23 7.53 -14.84
#